data_AF-A0A821HHQ0-F1
#
_entry.id   AF-A0A821HHQ0-F1
#
_cell.length_a   1.000
_cell.length_b   1.000
_cell.length_c   1.000
_cell.angle_alpha   90.00
_cell.angle_beta   90.00
_cell.angle_gamma   90.00
#
_symmetry.space_group_name_H-M   'P 1'
#
loop_
_entity.id
_entity.type
_entity.pdbx_description
1 polymer ?
#
loop_
_entity_poly.entity_id
_entity_poly.type
_entity_poly.pdbx_seq_one_letter_code
_entity_poly.pdbx_strand_id
1 'polypeptide(L)'
;MIEFKECFKGHTIECVFDQARTHTAKSHSVNDFSRSVGTKCTVDKIQYLDPNGKARSIDCFFQSGPNKGLSKGLDVIAKELGIAQPEKFKLPALRDHLSTHPAFQNVSRLELLAQKYHVRIHFCPKFHCELNICEGLWCFQKQFVRKYSDQTFPTLLKNIVVSREEFSKKDTHLRSVRRFWKALQSYKDGVSYADVMRLYLSSKCDGTVKSHTRISNTKL
;
A
#
# COMPACT_ATOMS: atom_id res chain seq x y z
N MET A 1 9.59 1.58 -16.01
CA MET A 1 9.23 0.42 -15.17
C MET A 1 10.37 0.24 -14.18
N ILE A 2 10.12 0.06 -12.88
CA ILE A 2 11.23 -0.16 -11.92
C ILE A 2 11.75 -1.59 -12.17
N GLU A 3 12.95 -1.70 -12.71
CA GLU A 3 13.58 -3.00 -13.00
C GLU A 3 14.17 -3.60 -11.72
N PHE A 4 13.97 -4.90 -11.54
CA PHE A 4 14.60 -5.64 -10.46
C PHE A 4 16.10 -5.67 -10.70
N LYS A 5 16.89 -5.15 -9.76
CA LYS A 5 18.35 -5.13 -9.92
C LYS A 5 18.91 -6.54 -9.69
N GLU A 6 19.75 -7.03 -10.61
CA GLU A 6 20.44 -8.33 -10.50
C GLU A 6 21.19 -8.50 -9.17
N CYS A 7 21.70 -7.42 -8.57
CA CYS A 7 22.38 -7.48 -7.27
C CYS A 7 21.50 -7.98 -6.11
N PHE A 8 20.17 -8.01 -6.27
CA PHE A 8 19.24 -8.55 -5.28
C PHE A 8 18.77 -9.97 -5.58
N LYS A 9 19.29 -10.61 -6.63
CA LYS A 9 18.98 -12.00 -6.95
C LYS A 9 19.39 -12.91 -5.78
N GLY A 10 18.53 -13.88 -5.45
CA GLY A 10 18.75 -14.82 -4.34
C GLY A 10 18.59 -14.24 -2.92
N HIS A 11 18.35 -12.93 -2.78
CA HIS A 11 18.10 -12.33 -1.48
C HIS A 11 16.63 -12.47 -1.09
N THR A 12 16.36 -12.67 0.20
CA THR A 12 15.02 -12.46 0.75
C THR A 12 14.83 -10.96 0.96
N ILE A 13 13.85 -10.38 0.26
CA ILE A 13 13.53 -8.95 0.39
C ILE A 13 12.36 -8.80 1.34
N GLU A 14 12.56 -7.97 2.36
CA GLU A 14 11.50 -7.58 3.29
C GLU A 14 11.29 -6.07 3.19
N CYS A 15 10.04 -5.66 3.05
CA CYS A 15 9.66 -4.27 3.00
C CYS A 15 8.72 -3.94 4.15
N VAL A 16 9.06 -2.88 4.87
CA VAL A 16 8.24 -2.35 5.95
C VAL A 16 7.50 -1.13 5.41
N PHE A 17 6.17 -1.19 5.44
CA PHE A 17 5.31 -0.12 4.98
C PHE A 17 4.46 0.41 6.13
N ASP A 18 4.20 1.71 6.15
CA ASP A 18 3.10 2.21 6.96
C ASP A 18 1.78 1.62 6.45
N GLN A 19 0.82 1.41 7.34
CA GLN A 19 -0.51 0.92 6.96
C GLN A 19 -1.32 2.03 6.26
N ALA A 20 -0.85 2.47 5.08
CA ALA A 20 -1.55 3.37 4.17
C ALA A 20 -2.57 2.60 3.31
N ARG A 21 -3.45 1.81 3.98
CA ARG A 21 -4.49 0.99 3.34
C ARG A 21 -5.40 1.79 2.40
N THR A 22 -5.56 3.09 2.65
CA THR A 22 -6.42 3.99 1.89
C THR A 22 -5.92 4.30 0.47
N HIS A 23 -4.65 4.07 0.15
CA HIS A 23 -4.09 4.48 -1.16
C HIS A 23 -3.73 3.30 -2.10
N THR A 24 -3.77 2.06 -1.61
CA THR A 24 -3.29 0.88 -2.36
C THR A 24 -4.35 -0.17 -2.68
N ALA A 25 -5.49 -0.14 -2.00
CA ALA A 25 -6.64 -0.98 -2.33
C ALA A 25 -7.49 -0.28 -3.40
N LYS A 26 -7.69 -0.95 -4.55
CA LYS A 26 -8.83 -0.60 -5.41
C LYS A 26 -10.06 -1.22 -4.75
N SER A 27 -10.96 -0.38 -4.26
CA SER A 27 -12.25 -0.81 -3.75
C SER A 27 -13.24 -0.87 -4.91
N HIS A 28 -13.14 -1.89 -5.77
CA HIS A 28 -14.30 -2.23 -6.60
C HIS A 28 -15.23 -3.08 -5.76
N SER A 29 -16.42 -2.55 -5.49
CA SER A 29 -17.46 -3.24 -4.73
C SER A 29 -18.25 -4.15 -5.67
N VAL A 30 -18.75 -5.27 -5.16
CA VAL A 30 -19.77 -6.06 -5.88
C VAL A 30 -21.03 -5.22 -6.20
N ASN A 31 -21.24 -4.14 -5.45
CA ASN A 31 -22.33 -3.19 -5.67
C ASN A 31 -22.11 -2.27 -6.89
N ASP A 32 -20.89 -2.20 -7.41
CA ASP A 32 -20.56 -1.41 -8.61
C ASP A 32 -20.99 -2.09 -9.91
N PHE A 33 -21.49 -3.33 -9.81
CA PHE A 33 -21.92 -4.16 -10.92
C PHE A 33 -23.43 -4.40 -10.87
N SER A 34 -24.06 -4.39 -12.05
CA SER A 34 -25.44 -4.83 -12.18
C SER A 34 -25.51 -6.30 -12.58
N ARG A 35 -26.72 -6.87 -12.52
CA ARG A 35 -26.94 -8.27 -12.89
C ARG A 35 -26.68 -8.55 -14.37
N SER A 36 -27.17 -7.66 -15.24
CA SER A 36 -27.22 -7.84 -16.70
C SER A 36 -26.03 -7.22 -17.43
N VAL A 37 -25.77 -7.73 -18.63
CA VAL A 37 -24.76 -7.22 -19.58
C VAL A 37 -25.10 -5.79 -20.03
N GLY A 38 -24.06 -4.97 -20.29
CA GLY A 38 -24.19 -3.64 -20.89
C GLY A 38 -24.64 -2.54 -19.93
N THR A 39 -24.54 -2.79 -18.63
CA THR A 39 -24.92 -1.84 -17.57
C THR A 39 -23.72 -1.12 -16.98
N LYS A 40 -23.93 -0.24 -15.99
CA LYS A 40 -22.85 0.50 -15.33
C LYS A 40 -21.78 -0.45 -14.78
N CYS A 41 -20.54 -0.28 -15.21
CA CYS A 41 -19.35 -0.89 -14.65
C CYS A 41 -18.23 0.16 -14.69
N THR A 42 -17.58 0.40 -13.55
CA THR A 42 -16.54 1.45 -13.39
C THR A 42 -15.13 0.87 -13.49
N VAL A 43 -15.00 -0.41 -13.83
CA VAL A 43 -13.76 -1.18 -13.69
C VAL A 43 -13.53 -1.97 -14.96
N ASP A 44 -12.36 -1.85 -15.57
CA ASP A 44 -12.04 -2.62 -16.79
C ASP A 44 -11.69 -4.07 -16.49
N LYS A 45 -10.99 -4.29 -15.37
CA LYS A 45 -10.44 -5.59 -15.00
C LYS A 45 -10.37 -5.77 -13.49
N ILE A 46 -10.77 -6.95 -13.02
CA ILE A 46 -10.56 -7.40 -11.64
C ILE A 46 -9.32 -8.27 -11.60
N GLN A 47 -8.36 -7.94 -10.73
CA GLN A 47 -7.15 -8.73 -10.49
C GLN A 47 -7.18 -9.28 -9.07
N TYR A 48 -6.87 -10.56 -8.90
CA TYR A 48 -6.92 -11.22 -7.60
C TYR A 48 -5.96 -12.42 -7.54
N LEU A 49 -5.76 -12.98 -6.36
CA LEU A 49 -5.05 -14.24 -6.16
C LEU A 49 -6.06 -15.35 -5.92
N ASP A 50 -5.93 -16.46 -6.61
CA ASP A 50 -6.71 -17.65 -6.29
C ASP A 50 -6.25 -18.27 -4.95
N PRO A 51 -6.98 -19.25 -4.39
CA PRO A 51 -6.60 -19.88 -3.12
C PRO A 51 -5.20 -20.51 -3.11
N ASN A 52 -4.60 -20.76 -4.27
CA ASN A 52 -3.24 -21.27 -4.40
C ASN A 52 -2.18 -20.15 -4.53
N GLY A 53 -2.59 -18.89 -4.39
CA GLY A 53 -1.71 -17.74 -4.51
C GLY A 53 -1.30 -17.41 -5.95
N LYS A 54 -1.99 -17.96 -6.95
CA LYS A 54 -1.70 -17.66 -8.36
C LYS A 54 -2.47 -16.42 -8.79
N ALA A 55 -1.79 -15.47 -9.43
CA ALA A 55 -2.41 -14.27 -9.96
C ALA A 55 -3.42 -14.62 -11.07
N ARG A 56 -4.64 -14.14 -10.91
CA ARG A 56 -5.75 -14.25 -11.85
C ARG A 56 -6.28 -12.87 -12.22
N SER A 57 -6.94 -12.80 -13.37
CA SER A 57 -7.56 -11.56 -13.81
C SER A 57 -8.78 -11.83 -14.66
N ILE A 58 -9.83 -11.04 -14.47
CA ILE A 58 -11.08 -11.13 -15.21
C ILE A 58 -11.37 -9.78 -15.84
N ASP A 59 -11.55 -9.78 -17.16
CA ASP A 59 -12.02 -8.60 -17.89
C ASP A 59 -13.49 -8.37 -17.55
N CYS A 60 -13.83 -7.15 -17.17
CA CYS A 60 -15.20 -6.73 -16.88
C CYS A 60 -15.98 -6.33 -18.14
N PHE A 61 -15.34 -6.39 -19.32
CA PHE A 61 -15.94 -6.14 -20.62
C PHE A 61 -15.71 -7.32 -21.55
N PHE A 62 -16.67 -7.60 -22.43
CA PHE A 62 -16.50 -8.62 -23.45
C PHE A 62 -15.45 -8.18 -24.48
N GLN A 63 -14.42 -9.00 -24.66
CA GLN A 63 -13.34 -8.75 -25.62
C GLN A 63 -13.72 -9.17 -27.05
N SER A 64 -14.68 -10.09 -27.19
CA SER A 64 -15.12 -10.67 -28.45
C SER A 64 -16.59 -11.08 -28.40
N GLY A 65 -17.16 -11.46 -29.55
CA GLY A 65 -18.54 -11.92 -29.68
C GLY A 65 -19.57 -10.78 -29.82
N PRO A 66 -20.87 -11.12 -29.77
CA PRO A 66 -21.97 -10.18 -30.04
C PRO A 66 -22.07 -9.04 -29.03
N ASN A 67 -21.54 -9.23 -27.81
CA ASN A 67 -21.55 -8.24 -26.75
C ASN A 67 -20.22 -7.47 -26.64
N LYS A 68 -19.34 -7.53 -27.64
CA LYS A 68 -18.01 -6.89 -27.59
C LYS A 68 -18.11 -5.41 -27.18
N GLY A 69 -17.31 -5.00 -26.21
CA GLY A 69 -17.29 -3.63 -25.68
C GLY A 69 -18.39 -3.33 -24.65
N LEU A 70 -19.35 -4.24 -24.44
CA LEU A 70 -20.31 -4.14 -23.34
C LEU A 70 -19.72 -4.68 -22.05
N SER A 71 -20.16 -4.11 -20.93
CA SER A 71 -19.79 -4.60 -19.60
C SER A 71 -20.43 -5.95 -19.31
N LYS A 72 -19.71 -6.80 -18.58
CA LYS A 72 -20.22 -8.06 -18.05
C LYS A 72 -21.06 -7.79 -16.81
N GLY A 73 -22.22 -8.44 -16.74
CA GLY A 73 -23.01 -8.48 -15.52
C GLY A 73 -22.48 -9.50 -14.51
N LEU A 74 -22.95 -9.41 -13.26
CA LEU A 74 -22.55 -10.32 -12.18
C LEU A 74 -22.78 -11.80 -12.52
N ASP A 75 -23.85 -12.13 -13.26
CA ASP A 75 -24.15 -13.52 -13.64
C ASP A 75 -23.04 -14.11 -14.54
N VAL A 76 -22.45 -13.29 -15.41
CA VAL A 76 -21.35 -13.71 -16.30
C VAL A 76 -20.05 -13.81 -15.52
N ILE A 77 -19.75 -12.80 -14.67
CA ILE A 77 -18.54 -12.78 -13.84
C ILE A 77 -18.52 -13.98 -12.88
N ALA A 78 -19.65 -14.31 -12.25
CA ALA A 78 -19.75 -15.46 -11.36
C ALA A 78 -19.51 -16.79 -12.09
N LYS A 79 -19.98 -16.94 -13.33
CA LYS A 79 -19.67 -18.14 -14.16
C LYS A 79 -18.18 -18.24 -14.48
N GLU A 80 -17.54 -17.13 -14.86
CA GLU A 80 -16.10 -17.09 -15.13
C GLU A 80 -15.25 -17.37 -13.89
N LEU A 81 -15.79 -17.05 -12.71
CA LEU A 81 -15.21 -17.38 -11.40
C LEU A 81 -15.46 -18.83 -10.97
N GLY A 82 -16.22 -19.62 -11.73
CA GLY A 82 -16.55 -21.00 -11.38
C GLY A 82 -17.53 -21.13 -10.21
N ILE A 83 -18.29 -20.08 -9.90
CA ILE A 83 -19.30 -20.11 -8.83
C ILE A 83 -20.55 -20.79 -9.35
N ALA A 84 -20.94 -21.89 -8.70
CA ALA A 84 -22.16 -22.61 -9.01
C ALA A 84 -23.38 -21.71 -8.71
N GLN A 85 -24.20 -21.45 -9.72
CA GLN A 85 -25.42 -20.67 -9.59
C GLN A 85 -26.63 -21.60 -9.57
N PRO A 86 -27.40 -21.66 -8.47
CA PRO A 86 -28.75 -22.21 -8.49
C PRO A 86 -29.63 -21.45 -9.50
N GLU A 87 -30.57 -22.14 -10.15
CA GLU A 87 -31.46 -21.58 -11.19
C GLU A 87 -32.21 -20.29 -10.76
N LYS A 88 -32.37 -20.05 -9.45
CA LYS A 88 -33.04 -18.87 -8.89
C LYS A 88 -32.15 -18.09 -7.91
N PHE A 89 -30.93 -17.75 -8.31
CA PHE A 89 -30.12 -16.82 -7.50
C PHE A 89 -30.72 -15.41 -7.55
N LYS A 90 -31.22 -14.91 -6.41
CA LYS A 90 -31.63 -13.51 -6.26
C LYS A 90 -30.37 -12.63 -6.23
N LEU A 91 -30.48 -11.41 -6.76
CA LEU A 91 -29.34 -10.48 -6.85
C LEU A 91 -28.64 -10.20 -5.50
N PRO A 92 -29.34 -10.03 -4.36
CA PRO A 92 -28.68 -9.88 -3.06
C PRO A 92 -27.84 -11.11 -2.70
N ALA A 93 -28.38 -12.32 -2.86
CA ALA A 93 -27.64 -13.56 -2.58
C ALA A 93 -26.41 -13.72 -3.50
N LEU A 94 -26.52 -13.28 -4.77
CA LEU A 94 -25.39 -13.23 -5.69
C LEU A 94 -24.28 -12.30 -5.20
N ARG A 95 -24.67 -11.11 -4.73
CA ARG A 95 -23.72 -10.14 -4.18
C ARG A 95 -23.06 -10.66 -2.92
N ASP A 96 -23.81 -11.24 -2.00
CA ASP A 96 -23.27 -11.80 -0.76
C ASP A 96 -22.27 -12.92 -1.06
N HIS A 97 -22.62 -13.84 -1.97
CA HIS A 97 -21.73 -14.94 -2.34
C HIS A 97 -20.48 -14.47 -3.09
N LEU A 98 -20.61 -13.51 -4.00
CA LEU A 98 -19.45 -12.93 -4.70
C LEU A 98 -18.59 -12.09 -3.77
N SER A 99 -19.19 -11.44 -2.77
CA SER A 99 -18.45 -10.59 -1.84
C SER A 99 -17.39 -11.36 -1.07
N THR A 100 -17.61 -12.65 -0.78
CA THR A 100 -16.63 -13.50 -0.09
C THR A 100 -15.52 -14.02 -1.02
N HIS A 101 -15.72 -13.95 -2.34
CA HIS A 101 -14.74 -14.43 -3.32
C HIS A 101 -13.51 -13.50 -3.34
N PRO A 102 -12.26 -14.02 -3.41
CA PRO A 102 -11.03 -13.21 -3.45
C PRO A 102 -11.01 -12.07 -4.49
N ALA A 103 -11.75 -12.24 -5.59
CA ALA A 103 -11.92 -11.23 -6.64
C ALA A 103 -12.58 -9.92 -6.16
N PHE A 104 -13.42 -9.99 -5.12
CA PHE A 104 -14.14 -8.85 -4.53
C PHE A 104 -13.67 -8.54 -3.10
N GLN A 105 -12.60 -9.19 -2.65
CA GLN A 105 -11.95 -8.87 -1.39
C GLN A 105 -10.99 -7.69 -1.56
N ASN A 106 -10.87 -6.88 -0.51
CA ASN A 106 -9.92 -5.77 -0.48
C ASN A 106 -8.50 -6.32 -0.33
N VAL A 107 -7.87 -6.70 -1.43
CA VAL A 107 -6.44 -7.06 -1.46
C VAL A 107 -5.65 -5.86 -1.94
N SER A 108 -4.60 -5.47 -1.21
CA SER A 108 -3.74 -4.37 -1.65
C SER A 108 -3.01 -4.78 -2.93
N ARG A 109 -2.97 -3.89 -3.92
CA ARG A 109 -2.13 -4.07 -5.12
C ARG A 109 -0.66 -4.30 -4.74
N LEU A 110 -0.23 -3.72 -3.62
CA LEU A 110 1.11 -3.89 -3.09
C LEU A 110 1.36 -5.33 -2.64
N GLU A 111 0.38 -5.96 -1.97
CA GLU A 111 0.46 -7.38 -1.55
C GLU A 111 0.51 -8.31 -2.75
N LEU A 112 -0.31 -8.05 -3.78
CA LEU A 112 -0.28 -8.80 -5.04
C LEU A 112 1.10 -8.73 -5.72
N LEU A 113 1.68 -7.52 -5.79
CA LEU A 113 3.00 -7.31 -6.36
C LEU A 113 4.09 -7.99 -5.53
N ALA A 114 4.04 -7.86 -4.21
CA ALA A 114 5.00 -8.50 -3.33
C ALA A 114 5.01 -10.02 -3.47
N GLN A 115 3.84 -10.65 -3.52
CA GLN A 115 3.76 -12.09 -3.74
C GLN A 115 4.34 -12.50 -5.10
N LYS A 116 4.06 -11.75 -6.17
CA LYS A 116 4.62 -11.99 -7.51
C LYS A 116 6.16 -11.97 -7.51
N TYR A 117 6.76 -11.09 -6.71
CA TYR A 117 8.22 -10.93 -6.64
C TYR A 117 8.86 -11.60 -5.41
N HIS A 118 8.13 -12.46 -4.69
CA HIS A 118 8.58 -13.12 -3.47
C HIS A 118 9.14 -12.15 -2.41
N VAL A 119 8.55 -10.95 -2.32
CA VAL A 119 8.86 -9.93 -1.31
C VAL A 119 7.95 -10.13 -0.11
N ARG A 120 8.50 -10.12 1.11
CA ARG A 120 7.68 -10.10 2.33
C ARG A 120 7.33 -8.66 2.68
N ILE A 121 6.06 -8.40 2.94
CA ILE A 121 5.58 -7.10 3.42
C ILE A 121 5.24 -7.18 4.90
N HIS A 122 5.74 -6.21 5.65
CA HIS A 122 5.34 -5.94 7.03
C HIS A 122 4.58 -4.62 7.07
N PHE A 123 3.32 -4.66 7.48
CA PHE A 123 2.53 -3.46 7.70
C PHE A 123 2.71 -2.96 9.13
N CYS A 124 3.23 -1.75 9.28
CA CYS A 124 3.33 -1.07 10.56
C CYS A 124 2.00 -0.41 10.94
N PRO A 125 1.63 -0.42 12.23
CA PRO A 125 0.46 0.29 12.73
C PRO A 125 0.46 1.78 12.31
N LYS A 126 -0.72 2.33 12.07
CA LYS A 126 -0.89 3.74 11.73
C LYS A 126 -0.42 4.63 12.89
N PHE A 127 0.20 5.77 12.57
CA PHE A 127 0.70 6.77 13.53
C PHE A 127 1.92 6.33 14.37
N HIS A 128 2.61 5.26 13.98
CA HIS A 128 3.85 4.80 14.60
C HIS A 128 5.07 5.09 13.71
N CYS A 129 5.46 6.36 13.62
CA CYS A 129 6.57 6.78 12.74
C CYS A 129 7.93 6.23 13.18
N GLU A 130 8.10 5.91 14.46
CA GLU A 130 9.28 5.23 15.02
C GLU A 130 9.45 3.80 14.49
N LEU A 131 8.35 3.17 14.04
CA LEU A 131 8.37 1.87 13.36
C LEU A 131 8.57 1.99 11.84
N ASN A 132 8.69 3.20 11.31
CA ASN A 132 9.01 3.43 9.91
C ASN A 132 10.48 3.80 9.74
N ILE A 133 11.31 2.84 9.30
CA ILE A 133 12.76 3.01 9.15
C ILE A 133 13.10 4.19 8.21
N CYS A 134 12.27 4.44 7.19
CA CYS A 134 12.55 5.51 6.23
C CYS A 134 12.45 6.92 6.83
N GLU A 135 11.77 7.10 7.98
CA GLU A 135 11.74 8.38 8.70
C GLU A 135 13.13 8.81 9.17
N GLY A 136 14.01 7.85 9.47
CA GLY A 136 15.42 8.13 9.79
C GLY A 136 16.16 8.79 8.61
N LEU A 137 15.94 8.27 7.40
CA LEU A 137 16.48 8.84 6.17
C LEU A 137 15.91 10.24 5.92
N TRP A 138 14.59 10.39 5.94
CA TRP A 138 13.94 11.68 5.70
C TRP A 138 14.37 12.75 6.69
N CYS A 139 14.48 12.40 7.97
CA CYS A 139 14.96 13.33 9.00
C CYS A 139 16.39 13.81 8.70
N PHE A 140 17.29 12.88 8.39
CA PHE A 140 18.68 13.21 8.03
C PHE A 140 18.75 14.09 6.78
N GLN A 141 18.04 13.72 5.71
CA GLN A 141 18.03 14.49 4.46
C GLN A 141 17.46 15.90 4.67
N LYS A 142 16.38 16.05 5.42
CA LYS A 142 15.81 17.37 5.76
C LYS A 142 16.81 18.24 6.51
N GLN A 143 17.52 17.69 7.50
CA GLN A 143 18.55 18.43 8.23
C GLN A 143 19.73 18.83 7.34
N PHE A 144 20.19 17.90 6.50
CA PHE A 144 21.28 18.15 5.55
C PHE A 144 20.91 19.24 4.55
N VAL A 145 19.77 19.11 3.89
CA VAL A 145 19.26 20.09 2.91
C VAL A 145 19.13 21.46 3.58
N ARG A 146 18.52 21.57 4.77
CA ARG A 146 18.39 22.86 5.48
C ARG A 146 19.74 23.50 5.78
N LYS A 147 20.76 22.71 6.12
CA LYS A 147 22.09 23.21 6.44
C LYS A 147 22.86 23.73 5.22
N TYR A 148 22.65 23.13 4.06
CA TYR A 148 23.40 23.40 2.83
C TYR A 148 22.54 24.01 1.71
N SER A 149 21.36 24.53 2.03
CA SER A 149 20.45 25.12 1.05
C SER A 149 20.84 26.56 0.75
N ASP A 150 20.83 26.92 -0.52
CA ASP A 150 20.83 28.30 -1.03
C ASP A 150 19.41 28.74 -1.48
N GLN A 151 18.39 27.99 -1.08
CA GLN A 151 16.98 28.15 -1.46
C GLN A 151 16.67 27.99 -2.96
N THR A 152 17.58 27.40 -3.75
CA THR A 152 17.33 27.09 -5.17
C THR A 152 16.95 25.63 -5.39
N PHE A 153 16.14 25.37 -6.42
CA PHE A 153 15.75 24.02 -6.81
C PHE A 153 16.93 23.14 -7.29
N PRO A 154 17.88 23.64 -8.10
CA PRO A 154 19.06 22.85 -8.50
C PRO A 154 19.89 22.37 -7.31
N THR A 155 20.13 23.25 -6.33
CA THR A 155 20.89 22.90 -5.12
C THR A 155 20.10 21.95 -4.23
N LEU A 156 18.77 22.08 -4.14
CA LEU A 156 17.92 21.10 -3.46
C LEU A 156 18.11 19.69 -4.05
N LEU A 157 18.02 19.55 -5.38
CA LEU A 157 18.19 18.25 -6.05
C LEU A 157 19.59 17.67 -5.80
N LYS A 158 20.64 18.50 -5.92
CA LYS A 158 22.02 18.10 -5.61
C LYS A 158 22.14 17.62 -4.16
N ASN A 159 21.60 18.37 -3.21
CA ASN A 159 21.68 18.05 -1.79
C ASN A 159 20.90 16.78 -1.40
N ILE A 160 19.80 16.45 -2.10
CA ILE A 160 19.08 15.19 -1.87
C ILE A 160 19.98 13.98 -2.21
N VAL A 161 20.72 14.04 -3.31
CA VAL A 161 21.65 12.97 -3.71
C VAL A 161 22.81 12.87 -2.74
N VAL A 162 23.49 13.99 -2.46
CA VAL A 162 24.64 14.03 -1.54
C VAL A 162 24.25 13.56 -0.13
N SER A 163 23.10 14.01 0.38
CA SER A 163 22.63 13.59 1.71
C SER A 163 22.36 12.09 1.80
N ARG A 164 21.91 11.44 0.72
CA ARG A 164 21.73 9.99 0.70
C ARG A 164 23.06 9.25 0.77
N GLU A 165 24.09 9.73 0.08
CA GLU A 165 25.44 9.14 0.15
C GLU A 165 26.03 9.29 1.56
N GLU A 166 25.91 10.47 2.15
CA GLU A 166 26.35 10.74 3.53
C GLU A 166 25.57 9.92 4.57
N PHE A 167 24.29 9.68 4.35
CA PHE A 167 23.47 8.81 5.20
C PHE A 167 24.01 7.38 5.25
N SER A 168 24.43 6.85 4.09
CA SER A 168 25.03 5.52 3.96
C SER A 168 26.38 5.43 4.65
N LYS A 169 27.27 6.42 4.46
CA LYS A 169 28.61 6.45 5.07
C LYS A 169 28.62 6.51 6.59
N LYS A 170 27.59 7.12 7.20
CA LYS A 170 27.51 7.33 8.66
C LYS A 170 26.79 6.21 9.41
N ASP A 171 26.56 5.06 8.78
CA ASP A 171 25.78 3.94 9.33
C ASP A 171 24.43 4.34 9.92
N THR A 172 23.86 5.45 9.44
CA THR A 172 22.59 5.99 9.96
C THR A 172 21.43 5.05 9.62
N HIS A 173 21.56 4.29 8.53
CA HIS A 173 20.66 3.20 8.16
C HIS A 173 20.64 2.11 9.25
N LEU A 174 21.80 1.61 9.71
CA LEU A 174 21.88 0.61 10.78
C LEU A 174 21.29 1.13 12.09
N ARG A 175 21.56 2.39 12.44
CA ARG A 175 20.96 3.02 13.63
C ARG A 175 19.44 3.08 13.56
N SER A 176 18.89 3.36 12.37
CA SER A 176 17.44 3.40 12.14
C SER A 176 16.81 2.01 12.26
N VAL A 177 17.46 0.97 11.74
CA VAL A 177 17.02 -0.43 11.88
C VAL A 177 17.08 -0.90 13.34
N ARG A 178 18.16 -0.59 14.07
CA ARG A 178 18.27 -0.92 15.50
C ARG A 178 17.19 -0.22 16.32
N ARG A 179 16.88 1.04 15.99
CA ARG A 179 15.80 1.79 16.64
C ARG A 179 14.45 1.11 16.44
N PHE A 180 14.13 0.68 15.22
CA PHE A 180 12.91 -0.06 14.90
C PHE A 180 12.72 -1.27 15.83
N TRP A 181 13.74 -2.13 15.94
CA TRP A 181 13.66 -3.34 16.76
C TRP A 181 13.52 -3.03 18.26
N LYS A 182 14.22 -2.00 18.76
CA LYS A 182 14.09 -1.56 20.15
C LYS A 182 12.69 -1.03 20.45
N ALA A 183 12.14 -0.17 19.58
CA ALA A 183 10.78 0.34 19.73
C ALA A 183 9.75 -0.79 19.71
N LEU A 184 9.90 -1.75 18.78
CA LEU A 184 9.02 -2.92 18.71
C LEU A 184 9.08 -3.77 19.98
N GLN A 185 10.28 -3.97 20.55
CA GLN A 185 10.44 -4.69 21.81
C GLN A 185 9.80 -3.94 22.97
N SER A 186 10.01 -2.63 23.10
CA SER A 186 9.36 -1.82 24.14
C SER A 186 7.84 -1.89 24.09
N TYR A 187 7.24 -1.92 22.89
CA TYR A 187 5.79 -2.13 22.77
C TYR A 187 5.36 -3.51 23.27
N LYS A 188 6.14 -4.56 22.98
CA LYS A 188 5.86 -5.91 23.51
C LYS A 188 5.97 -5.95 25.04
N ASP A 189 6.86 -5.15 25.61
CA ASP A 189 7.06 -5.01 27.05
C ASP A 189 6.03 -4.08 27.72
N GLY A 190 5.06 -3.55 26.95
CA GLY A 190 3.97 -2.71 27.47
C GLY A 190 4.31 -1.23 27.65
N VAL A 191 5.44 -0.76 27.12
CA VAL A 191 5.82 0.65 27.17
C VAL A 191 4.86 1.50 26.32
N SER A 192 4.45 2.66 26.86
CA SER A 192 3.49 3.54 26.18
C SER A 192 4.09 4.19 24.93
N TYR A 193 3.24 4.55 23.96
CA TYR A 193 3.64 5.30 22.76
C TYR A 193 4.44 6.56 23.10
N ALA A 194 3.96 7.36 24.06
CA ALA A 194 4.63 8.59 24.46
C ALA A 194 6.05 8.34 24.98
N ASP A 195 6.24 7.26 25.75
CA ASP A 195 7.54 6.91 26.30
C ASP A 195 8.48 6.36 25.23
N VAL A 196 7.99 5.51 24.32
CA VAL A 196 8.78 5.03 23.17
C VAL A 196 9.27 6.20 22.32
N MET A 197 8.41 7.18 22.04
CA MET A 197 8.77 8.38 21.30
C MET A 197 9.87 9.19 22.01
N ARG A 198 9.76 9.34 23.34
CA ARG A 198 10.76 10.05 24.15
C ARG A 198 12.09 9.32 24.21
N LEU A 199 12.07 8.00 24.38
CA LEU A 199 13.25 7.15 24.50
C LEU A 199 14.05 7.06 23.20
N TYR A 200 13.36 6.99 22.04
CA TYR A 200 14.00 6.61 20.78
C TYR A 200 14.06 7.69 19.71
N LEU A 201 13.28 8.76 19.82
CA LEU A 201 13.34 9.88 18.89
C LEU A 201 13.87 11.15 19.55
N SER A 202 13.15 11.68 20.54
CA SER A 202 13.57 12.87 21.26
C SER A 202 12.78 13.02 22.55
N SER A 203 13.46 13.43 23.64
CA SER A 203 12.79 13.82 24.88
C SER A 203 11.79 14.97 24.70
N LYS A 204 11.87 15.72 23.59
CA LYS A 204 10.93 16.79 23.23
C LYS A 204 9.69 16.29 22.49
N CYS A 205 9.61 15.01 22.16
CA CYS A 205 8.41 14.44 21.53
C CYS A 205 7.24 14.46 22.53
N ASP A 206 6.12 15.03 22.10
CA ASP A 206 4.84 14.83 22.77
C ASP A 206 4.12 13.63 22.14
N GLY A 207 3.49 12.79 22.97
CA GLY A 207 2.67 11.67 22.47
C GLY A 207 1.31 12.13 21.91
N THR A 208 1.11 13.44 21.82
CA THR A 208 -0.14 14.05 21.38
C THR A 208 -0.13 14.24 19.87
N VAL A 209 -1.02 13.55 19.17
CA VAL A 209 -1.20 13.78 17.73
C VAL A 209 -1.82 15.16 17.53
N LYS A 210 -1.04 16.11 17.01
CA LYS A 210 -1.55 17.41 16.57
C LYS A 210 -2.01 17.28 15.12
N SER A 211 -3.32 17.19 14.90
CA SER A 211 -3.85 17.32 13.54
C SER A 211 -3.65 18.76 13.08
N HIS A 212 -2.86 18.98 12.03
CA HIS A 212 -2.75 20.30 11.42
C HIS A 212 -4.12 20.73 10.87
N THR A 213 -4.57 21.92 11.25
CA THR A 213 -5.75 22.57 10.67
C THR A 213 -5.55 22.68 9.17
N ARG A 214 -6.54 22.23 8.40
CA ARG A 214 -6.53 22.34 6.93
C ARG A 214 -6.52 23.82 6.56
N ILE A 215 -5.39 24.32 6.05
CA ILE A 215 -5.31 25.68 5.52
C ILE A 215 -6.03 25.69 4.16
N SER A 216 -7.30 26.07 4.14
CA SER A 216 -8.06 26.30 2.91
C SER A 216 -7.72 27.68 2.35
N ASN A 217 -6.55 27.83 1.73
CA ASN A 217 -6.30 28.99 0.90
C ASN A 217 -6.96 28.76 -0.47
N THR A 218 -8.29 28.94 -0.53
CA THR A 218 -9.09 28.95 -1.77
C THR A 218 -9.11 30.34 -2.43
N LYS A 219 -7.98 31.05 -2.41
CA LYS A 219 -7.76 32.27 -3.18
C LYS A 219 -6.35 32.25 -3.78
N LEU A 220 -6.17 31.43 -4.81
CA LEU A 220 -5.11 31.55 -5.82
C LEU A 220 -5.78 31.40 -7.19
#